data_AF-A0A7M3WZP1-F1
#
_entry.id   AF-A0A7M3WZP1-F1
#
_cell.length_a   1.000
_cell.length_b   1.000
_cell.length_c   1.000
_cell.angle_alpha   90.00
_cell.angle_beta   90.00
_cell.angle_gamma   90.00
#
_symmetry.space_group_name_H-M   'P 1'
#
loop_
_entity.id
_entity.type
_entity.pdbx_description
1 polymer ?
#
loop_
_entity_poly.entity_id
_entity_poly.type
_entity_poly.pdbx_seq_one_letter_code
_entity_poly.pdbx_strand_id
1 'polypeptide(L)'
;MIMTVRRSKEDLFLLTFLIVLCVYHIVARFGLAVDLQWHTDIGRDKLLTPPHLMIFAGILPTAVFLGGYLIWNSFYKSEKVSSDFKLGPLYAPASIWMMCTGMFTLTIGGLFDDYWHASYGVDTTIITPPHVWTFAGGMLVEAATLVLALELKHKMKEQTPHWINIIVLGTLWALVYHFHLAFANFLDPRVSTLDVFDFQLILHFVFAGAVLMTFLPLGERWLGKHGVLRLSGVMLGSQVLFLVLVPFLVTSFMTEEHVLRPGAPHTTYAANCLPWLLFPAVFFVSKFTSITEKKILIPLVLAVDVAWLPTFIEHTPVEVGILNTVLSVLLSAAILWLIWPITQGFGPAIERLALRTASQGVKPARKKKAVSLVVFMLVLLCMSAPLASAHAIHLSEEGDGFDAPMRYLIDVNDTYVWVEFMMWPPKAKTVVEVSILPAENESAVIDDVWLTLVYPDERGEVKMKTLFENPGGYGLWESQVNFPYAGDQTIEIWLEVDGVAAFTEIPVDVAGPPSLPVWLAWFIALAWPTAFVLMWRRISLLPSQGVSA
;
A
#
# COMPACT_ATOMS: atom_id res chain seq x y z
N MET A 1 -48.62 -3.55 17.83
CA MET A 1 -48.38 -4.84 17.14
C MET A 1 -47.13 -4.65 16.28
N ILE A 2 -45.96 -5.10 16.75
CA ILE A 2 -44.71 -5.00 15.98
C ILE A 2 -44.79 -6.08 14.91
N MET A 3 -45.16 -5.71 13.68
CA MET A 3 -45.04 -6.63 12.55
C MET A 3 -43.56 -6.93 12.34
N THR A 4 -43.12 -8.12 12.75
CA THR A 4 -41.81 -8.66 12.38
C THR A 4 -41.83 -8.93 10.89
N VAL A 5 -41.36 -7.95 10.10
CA VAL A 5 -41.23 -8.14 8.65
C VAL A 5 -40.20 -9.22 8.40
N ARG A 6 -40.65 -10.34 7.82
CA ARG A 6 -39.81 -11.49 7.51
C ARG A 6 -38.92 -11.13 6.32
N ARG A 7 -37.62 -11.01 6.55
CA ARG A 7 -36.63 -10.73 5.50
C ARG A 7 -36.60 -11.86 4.46
N SER A 8 -36.36 -11.52 3.19
CA SER A 8 -36.16 -12.53 2.15
C SER A 8 -34.86 -13.32 2.40
N LYS A 9 -34.76 -14.53 1.83
CA LYS A 9 -33.52 -15.33 1.92
C LYS A 9 -32.34 -14.60 1.25
N GLU A 10 -32.59 -13.88 0.16
CA GLU A 10 -31.59 -13.05 -0.53
C GLU A 10 -31.09 -11.93 0.37
N ASP A 11 -32.00 -11.21 1.03
CA ASP A 11 -31.63 -10.12 1.95
C ASP A 11 -30.79 -10.65 3.10
N LEU A 12 -31.17 -11.79 3.71
CA LEU A 12 -30.40 -12.40 4.78
C LEU A 12 -29.01 -12.83 4.32
N PHE A 13 -28.91 -13.38 3.11
CA PHE A 13 -27.64 -13.77 2.50
C PHE A 13 -26.73 -12.55 2.29
N LEU A 14 -27.23 -11.49 1.65
CA LEU A 14 -26.45 -10.28 1.37
C LEU A 14 -26.06 -9.53 2.66
N LEU A 15 -26.92 -9.52 3.68
CA LEU A 15 -26.60 -8.98 5.00
C LEU A 15 -25.47 -9.78 5.67
N THR A 16 -25.51 -11.11 5.58
CA THR A 16 -24.45 -11.98 6.09
C THR A 16 -23.16 -11.74 5.32
N PHE A 17 -23.23 -11.58 4.00
CA PHE A 17 -22.08 -11.30 3.16
C PHE A 17 -21.41 -9.97 3.54
N LEU A 18 -22.20 -8.92 3.80
CA LEU A 18 -21.66 -7.64 4.30
C LEU A 18 -20.88 -7.80 5.61
N ILE A 19 -21.34 -8.64 6.54
CA ILE A 19 -20.63 -8.91 7.79
C ILE A 19 -19.28 -9.56 7.49
N VAL A 20 -19.27 -10.58 6.63
CA VAL A 20 -18.04 -11.28 6.21
C VAL A 20 -17.06 -10.30 5.54
N LEU A 21 -17.54 -9.44 4.64
CA LEU A 21 -16.74 -8.42 3.98
C LEU A 21 -16.18 -7.41 4.98
N CYS A 22 -16.97 -6.94 5.93
CA CYS A 22 -16.52 -5.99 6.95
C CYS A 22 -15.42 -6.59 7.83
N VAL A 23 -15.59 -7.84 8.28
CA VAL A 23 -14.57 -8.56 9.05
C VAL A 23 -13.31 -8.72 8.20
N TYR A 24 -13.46 -9.12 6.93
CA TYR A 24 -12.33 -9.24 6.01
C TYR A 24 -11.57 -7.92 5.86
N HIS A 25 -12.26 -6.81 5.60
CA HIS A 25 -11.63 -5.50 5.47
C HIS A 25 -10.78 -5.16 6.70
N ILE A 26 -11.29 -5.41 7.90
CA ILE A 26 -10.56 -5.17 9.14
C ILE A 26 -9.33 -6.07 9.23
N VAL A 27 -9.50 -7.39 9.10
CA VAL A 27 -8.39 -8.35 9.21
C VAL A 27 -7.29 -8.05 8.19
N ALA A 28 -7.66 -7.73 6.95
CA ALA A 28 -6.70 -7.42 5.91
C ALA A 28 -5.97 -6.08 6.13
N ARG A 29 -6.56 -5.10 6.83
CA ARG A 29 -5.84 -3.85 7.19
C ARG A 29 -4.84 -4.06 8.32
N PHE A 30 -5.17 -4.92 9.28
CA PHE A 30 -4.19 -5.39 10.27
C PHE A 30 -3.10 -6.23 9.60
N GLY A 31 -3.47 -7.14 8.70
CA GLY A 31 -2.52 -7.94 7.92
C GLY A 31 -1.53 -7.05 7.18
N LEU A 32 -2.03 -6.06 6.43
CA LEU A 32 -1.22 -5.09 5.69
C LEU A 32 -0.33 -4.22 6.61
N ALA A 33 -0.81 -3.86 7.80
CA ALA A 33 -0.02 -3.14 8.79
C ALA A 33 1.14 -3.98 9.34
N VAL A 34 0.87 -5.25 9.64
CA VAL A 34 1.86 -6.23 10.12
C VAL A 34 2.83 -6.59 8.99
N ASP A 35 2.35 -6.72 7.76
CA ASP A 35 3.15 -7.01 6.57
C ASP A 35 4.20 -5.93 6.32
N LEU A 36 3.77 -4.66 6.36
CA LEU A 36 4.69 -3.53 6.24
C LEU A 36 5.76 -3.56 7.33
N GLN A 37 5.37 -3.81 8.58
CA GLN A 37 6.32 -3.90 9.69
C GLN A 37 7.23 -5.13 9.58
N TRP A 38 6.69 -6.25 9.07
CA TRP A 38 7.43 -7.49 8.86
C TRP A 38 8.56 -7.28 7.85
N HIS A 39 8.26 -6.60 6.74
CA HIS A 39 9.26 -6.27 5.73
C HIS A 39 10.36 -5.33 6.24
N THR A 40 10.03 -4.41 7.16
CA THR A 40 11.03 -3.50 7.76
C THR A 40 11.85 -4.16 8.87
N ASP A 41 11.23 -5.00 9.70
CA ASP A 41 11.87 -5.56 10.90
C ASP A 41 12.55 -6.92 10.68
N ILE A 42 12.10 -7.69 9.70
CA ILE A 42 12.57 -9.07 9.44
C ILE A 42 13.05 -9.17 7.98
N GLY A 43 12.22 -8.74 7.03
CA GLY A 43 12.49 -8.84 5.60
C GLY A 43 11.43 -9.60 4.83
N ARG A 44 11.76 -10.03 3.61
CA ARG A 44 10.85 -10.90 2.84
C ARG A 44 11.08 -12.36 3.20
N ASP A 45 9.97 -13.08 3.28
CA ASP A 45 9.89 -14.52 3.40
C ASP A 45 8.95 -15.03 2.29
N LYS A 46 8.60 -16.32 2.29
CA LYS A 46 7.71 -16.98 1.33
C LYS A 46 6.38 -16.22 1.19
N LEU A 47 5.71 -16.42 0.05
CA LEU A 47 4.39 -15.82 -0.23
C LEU A 47 3.34 -16.01 0.89
N LEU A 48 3.43 -17.10 1.66
CA LEU A 48 2.45 -17.44 2.70
C LEU A 48 2.96 -17.13 4.11
N THR A 49 3.52 -15.94 4.31
CA THR A 49 3.80 -15.42 5.66
C THR A 49 2.50 -15.22 6.45
N PRO A 50 2.55 -15.22 7.80
CA PRO A 50 1.41 -14.89 8.64
C PRO A 50 0.67 -13.58 8.24
N PRO A 51 1.34 -12.43 8.00
CA PRO A 51 0.68 -11.23 7.48
C PRO A 51 -0.01 -11.43 6.12
N HIS A 52 0.64 -12.11 5.15
CA HIS A 52 -0.01 -12.43 3.87
C HIS A 52 -1.26 -13.30 4.05
N LEU A 53 -1.22 -14.28 4.96
CA LEU A 53 -2.40 -15.09 5.28
C LEU A 53 -3.55 -14.24 5.84
N MET A 54 -3.26 -13.22 6.65
CA MET A 54 -4.29 -12.26 7.11
C MET A 54 -4.88 -11.46 5.93
N ILE A 55 -4.04 -10.99 5.00
CA ILE A 55 -4.46 -10.27 3.79
C ILE A 55 -5.31 -11.18 2.87
N PHE A 56 -4.95 -12.45 2.76
CA PHE A 56 -5.62 -13.44 1.90
C PHE A 56 -6.81 -14.14 2.58
N ALA A 57 -6.98 -14.01 3.90
CA ALA A 57 -7.98 -14.73 4.69
C ALA A 57 -9.43 -14.58 4.15
N GLY A 58 -9.75 -13.43 3.55
CA GLY A 58 -11.08 -13.19 2.97
C GLY A 58 -11.24 -13.61 1.52
N ILE A 59 -10.20 -14.05 0.81
CA ILE A 59 -10.30 -14.44 -0.60
C ILE A 59 -11.28 -15.59 -0.77
N LEU A 60 -11.04 -16.70 -0.06
CA LEU A 60 -11.87 -17.89 -0.19
C LEU A 60 -13.32 -17.66 0.28
N PRO A 61 -13.59 -17.09 1.48
CA PRO A 61 -14.96 -16.77 1.89
C PRO A 61 -15.67 -15.86 0.88
N THR A 62 -15.02 -14.79 0.43
CA THR A 62 -15.62 -13.84 -0.52
C THR A 62 -15.94 -14.53 -1.85
N ALA A 63 -15.05 -15.38 -2.36
CA ALA A 63 -15.28 -16.15 -3.57
C ALA A 63 -16.48 -17.10 -3.44
N VAL A 64 -16.64 -17.77 -2.29
CA VAL A 64 -17.80 -18.65 -2.03
C VAL A 64 -19.11 -17.85 -2.03
N PHE A 65 -19.15 -16.69 -1.37
CA PHE A 65 -20.34 -15.83 -1.37
C PHE A 65 -20.66 -15.28 -2.76
N LEU A 66 -19.65 -14.80 -3.50
CA LEU A 66 -19.82 -14.30 -4.87
C LEU A 66 -20.31 -15.40 -5.82
N GLY A 67 -19.65 -16.56 -5.81
CA GLY A 67 -20.01 -17.72 -6.64
C GLY A 67 -21.41 -18.23 -6.31
N GLY A 68 -21.74 -18.37 -5.02
CA GLY A 68 -23.06 -18.76 -4.56
C GLY A 68 -24.15 -17.78 -5.01
N TYR A 69 -23.92 -16.48 -4.86
CA TYR A 69 -24.86 -15.46 -5.34
C TYR A 69 -25.00 -15.49 -6.86
N LEU A 70 -23.91 -15.55 -7.62
CA LEU A 70 -23.91 -15.58 -9.08
C LEU A 70 -24.68 -16.79 -9.61
N ILE A 71 -24.41 -17.99 -9.08
CA ILE A 71 -25.11 -19.22 -9.50
C ILE A 71 -26.60 -19.12 -9.17
N TRP A 72 -26.93 -18.74 -7.94
CA TRP A 72 -28.32 -18.61 -7.51
C TRP A 72 -29.08 -17.58 -8.33
N ASN A 73 -28.54 -16.36 -8.47
CA ASN A 73 -29.17 -15.27 -9.19
C ASN A 73 -29.28 -15.55 -10.70
N SER A 74 -28.35 -16.29 -11.29
CA SER A 74 -28.32 -16.57 -12.73
C SER A 74 -29.18 -17.77 -13.13
N PHE A 75 -29.24 -18.83 -12.32
CA PHE A 75 -29.86 -20.10 -12.74
C PHE A 75 -31.08 -20.51 -11.92
N TYR A 76 -31.20 -20.10 -10.66
CA TYR A 76 -32.28 -20.56 -9.77
C TYR A 76 -33.34 -19.50 -9.49
N LYS A 77 -32.96 -18.22 -9.45
CA LYS A 77 -33.90 -17.11 -9.31
C LYS A 77 -34.71 -16.98 -10.60
N SER A 78 -36.02 -17.22 -10.51
CA SER A 78 -36.95 -17.18 -11.65
C SER A 78 -37.12 -15.76 -12.20
N GLU A 79 -37.22 -14.78 -11.32
CA GLU A 79 -37.37 -13.37 -11.68
C GLU A 79 -36.00 -12.69 -11.72
N LYS A 80 -35.55 -12.34 -12.93
CA LYS A 80 -34.33 -11.54 -13.10
C LYS A 80 -34.62 -10.07 -12.84
N VAL A 81 -33.72 -9.42 -12.11
CA VAL A 81 -33.83 -8.00 -11.83
C VAL A 81 -33.35 -7.24 -13.07
N SER A 82 -34.15 -6.29 -13.57
CA SER A 82 -33.87 -5.59 -14.84
C SER A 82 -32.61 -4.72 -14.83
N SER A 83 -32.09 -4.40 -13.65
CA SER A 83 -30.85 -3.64 -13.45
C SER A 83 -29.59 -4.51 -13.40
N ASP A 84 -29.74 -5.83 -13.35
CA ASP A 84 -28.60 -6.75 -13.29
C ASP A 84 -27.82 -6.68 -14.61
N PHE A 85 -26.49 -6.65 -14.48
CA PHE A 85 -25.60 -6.73 -15.62
C PHE A 85 -25.43 -8.19 -16.01
N LYS A 86 -25.53 -8.44 -17.32
CA LYS A 86 -25.32 -9.76 -17.93
C LYS A 86 -23.92 -9.89 -18.49
N LEU A 87 -23.19 -10.93 -18.07
CA LEU A 87 -21.95 -11.36 -18.69
C LEU A 87 -22.07 -12.84 -19.05
N GLY A 88 -22.23 -13.14 -20.34
CA GLY A 88 -22.51 -14.51 -20.79
C GLY A 88 -23.79 -15.07 -20.14
N PRO A 89 -23.74 -16.22 -19.45
CA PRO A 89 -24.90 -16.78 -18.75
C PRO A 89 -25.15 -16.15 -17.36
N LEU A 90 -24.24 -15.33 -16.84
CA LEU A 90 -24.28 -14.82 -15.47
C LEU A 90 -24.96 -13.45 -15.37
N TYR A 91 -25.78 -13.27 -14.33
CA TYR A 91 -26.49 -12.03 -13.99
C TYR A 91 -26.18 -11.63 -12.55
N ALA A 92 -25.82 -10.37 -12.34
CA ALA A 92 -25.61 -9.81 -11.01
C ALA A 92 -25.66 -8.27 -11.00
N PRO A 93 -25.94 -7.64 -9.84
CA PRO A 93 -25.90 -6.19 -9.71
C PRO A 93 -24.45 -5.66 -9.80
N ALA A 94 -24.31 -4.35 -9.97
CA ALA A 94 -23.02 -3.69 -10.12
C ALA A 94 -22.06 -3.97 -8.95
N SER A 95 -22.56 -3.97 -7.71
CA SER A 95 -21.77 -4.25 -6.51
C SER A 95 -21.07 -5.60 -6.58
N ILE A 96 -21.78 -6.66 -6.99
CA ILE A 96 -21.22 -8.01 -7.11
C ILE A 96 -20.17 -8.08 -8.22
N TRP A 97 -20.41 -7.47 -9.39
CA TRP A 97 -19.41 -7.43 -10.46
C TRP A 97 -18.17 -6.59 -10.12
N MET A 98 -18.35 -5.50 -9.37
CA MET A 98 -17.24 -4.72 -8.83
C MET A 98 -16.40 -5.57 -7.87
N MET A 99 -17.04 -6.32 -6.97
CA MET A 99 -16.34 -7.24 -6.07
C MET A 99 -15.60 -8.33 -6.87
N CYS A 100 -16.22 -8.95 -7.87
CA CYS A 100 -15.54 -9.94 -8.72
C CYS A 100 -14.30 -9.35 -9.40
N THR A 101 -14.41 -8.13 -9.94
CA THR A 101 -13.28 -7.42 -10.58
C THR A 101 -12.18 -7.11 -9.56
N GLY A 102 -12.56 -6.64 -8.37
CA GLY A 102 -11.63 -6.31 -7.29
C GLY A 102 -10.91 -7.54 -6.75
N MET A 103 -11.63 -8.64 -6.50
CA MET A 103 -11.07 -9.91 -6.06
C MET A 103 -10.13 -10.51 -7.11
N PHE A 104 -10.53 -10.49 -8.39
CA PHE A 104 -9.65 -10.93 -9.47
C PHE A 104 -8.35 -10.10 -9.50
N THR A 105 -8.47 -8.78 -9.44
CA THR A 105 -7.30 -7.88 -9.46
C THR A 105 -6.40 -8.10 -8.25
N LEU A 106 -6.97 -8.27 -7.06
CA LEU A 106 -6.24 -8.54 -5.82
C LEU A 106 -5.47 -9.86 -5.90
N THR A 107 -6.13 -10.94 -6.33
CA THR A 107 -5.50 -12.27 -6.42
C THR A 107 -4.40 -12.30 -7.48
N ILE A 108 -4.63 -11.75 -8.67
CA ILE A 108 -3.58 -11.67 -9.69
C ILE A 108 -2.47 -10.71 -9.26
N GLY A 109 -2.81 -9.62 -8.57
CA GLY A 109 -1.86 -8.69 -7.97
C GLY A 109 -0.91 -9.39 -6.99
N GLY A 110 -1.43 -10.26 -6.11
CA GLY A 110 -0.58 -11.03 -5.17
C GLY A 110 0.32 -12.06 -5.86
N LEU A 111 -0.12 -12.66 -6.97
CA LEU A 111 0.76 -13.51 -7.79
C LEU A 111 1.82 -12.69 -8.54
N PHE A 112 1.44 -11.50 -9.00
CA PHE A 112 2.37 -10.58 -9.63
C PHE A 112 3.39 -10.04 -8.62
N ASP A 113 2.97 -9.81 -7.38
CA ASP A 113 3.82 -9.45 -6.25
C ASP A 113 4.89 -10.51 -5.99
N ASP A 114 4.47 -11.78 -5.87
CA ASP A 114 5.41 -12.88 -5.67
C ASP A 114 6.43 -13.00 -6.81
N TYR A 115 5.96 -12.89 -8.06
CA TYR A 115 6.85 -12.86 -9.22
C TYR A 115 7.80 -11.65 -9.20
N TRP A 116 7.29 -10.47 -8.83
CA TRP A 116 8.07 -9.24 -8.75
C TRP A 116 9.19 -9.41 -7.74
N HIS A 117 8.90 -9.89 -6.54
CA HIS A 117 9.92 -10.11 -5.54
C HIS A 117 10.93 -11.19 -5.94
N ALA A 118 10.47 -12.34 -6.45
CA ALA A 118 11.35 -13.37 -6.97
C ALA A 118 12.28 -12.83 -8.08
N SER A 119 11.84 -11.83 -8.85
CA SER A 119 12.63 -11.22 -9.91
C SER A 119 13.50 -10.06 -9.46
N TYR A 120 13.04 -9.23 -8.51
CA TYR A 120 13.61 -7.92 -8.20
C TYR A 120 14.11 -7.74 -6.76
N GLY A 121 13.75 -8.65 -5.85
CA GLY A 121 14.09 -8.60 -4.43
C GLY A 121 12.99 -7.97 -3.57
N VAL A 122 13.31 -7.65 -2.31
CA VAL A 122 12.41 -6.95 -1.39
C VAL A 122 12.09 -5.55 -1.92
N ASP A 123 10.88 -5.08 -1.67
CA ASP A 123 10.46 -3.76 -2.11
C ASP A 123 11.15 -2.64 -1.34
N THR A 124 11.67 -1.65 -2.08
CA THR A 124 12.31 -0.48 -1.50
C THR A 124 11.31 0.60 -1.07
N THR A 125 10.07 0.52 -1.56
CA THR A 125 8.95 1.41 -1.23
C THR A 125 7.64 0.62 -1.18
N ILE A 126 6.62 1.14 -0.50
CA ILE A 126 5.29 0.53 -0.33
C ILE A 126 4.55 0.34 -1.67
N ILE A 127 4.75 1.24 -2.63
CA ILE A 127 4.11 1.14 -3.96
C ILE A 127 5.13 0.71 -5.02
N THR A 128 5.04 -0.55 -5.40
CA THR A 128 5.65 -1.13 -6.59
C THR A 128 4.58 -1.52 -7.61
N PRO A 129 4.95 -1.87 -8.87
CA PRO A 129 3.99 -2.27 -9.89
C PRO A 129 2.91 -3.29 -9.43
N PRO A 130 3.25 -4.40 -8.75
CA PRO A 130 2.23 -5.35 -8.27
C PRO A 130 1.35 -4.77 -7.16
N HIS A 131 1.92 -3.95 -6.26
CA HIS A 131 1.17 -3.28 -5.20
C HIS A 131 0.04 -2.41 -5.76
N VAL A 132 0.25 -1.72 -6.88
CA VAL A 132 -0.82 -0.95 -7.52
C VAL A 132 -2.05 -1.84 -7.82
N TRP A 133 -1.86 -3.10 -8.20
CA TRP A 133 -2.97 -4.03 -8.42
C TRP A 133 -3.60 -4.51 -7.10
N THR A 134 -2.81 -4.90 -6.11
CA THR A 134 -3.34 -5.38 -4.83
C THR A 134 -4.13 -4.29 -4.10
N PHE A 135 -3.58 -3.07 -4.01
CA PHE A 135 -4.26 -1.90 -3.46
C PHE A 135 -5.53 -1.57 -4.25
N ALA A 136 -5.45 -1.43 -5.58
CA ALA A 136 -6.59 -1.03 -6.39
C ALA A 136 -7.71 -2.10 -6.37
N GLY A 137 -7.35 -3.38 -6.36
CA GLY A 137 -8.27 -4.50 -6.22
C GLY A 137 -9.01 -4.46 -4.88
N GLY A 138 -8.28 -4.35 -3.76
CA GLY A 138 -8.89 -4.28 -2.43
C GLY A 138 -9.75 -3.03 -2.23
N MET A 139 -9.30 -1.86 -2.71
CA MET A 139 -10.09 -0.61 -2.69
C MET A 139 -11.39 -0.74 -3.51
N LEU A 140 -11.36 -1.46 -4.64
CA LEU A 140 -12.56 -1.70 -5.44
C LEU A 140 -13.55 -2.60 -4.69
N VAL A 141 -13.08 -3.62 -3.96
CA VAL A 141 -13.94 -4.46 -3.12
C VAL A 141 -14.56 -3.62 -1.99
N GLU A 142 -13.79 -2.77 -1.32
CA GLU A 142 -14.30 -1.85 -0.28
C GLU A 142 -15.36 -0.88 -0.83
N ALA A 143 -15.09 -0.26 -1.98
CA ALA A 143 -16.06 0.59 -2.67
C ALA A 143 -17.33 -0.20 -3.03
N ALA A 144 -17.20 -1.44 -3.49
CA ALA A 144 -18.32 -2.31 -3.80
C ALA A 144 -19.13 -2.72 -2.56
N THR A 145 -18.47 -2.95 -1.42
CA THR A 145 -19.12 -3.19 -0.12
C THR A 145 -19.97 -1.99 0.28
N LEU A 146 -19.49 -0.76 0.08
CA LEU A 146 -20.27 0.45 0.30
C LEU A 146 -21.47 0.55 -0.65
N VAL A 147 -21.29 0.24 -1.94
CA VAL A 147 -22.40 0.17 -2.92
C VAL A 147 -23.48 -0.80 -2.44
N LEU A 148 -23.10 -2.02 -2.06
CA LEU A 148 -24.03 -3.04 -1.58
C LEU A 148 -24.72 -2.62 -0.28
N ALA A 149 -23.98 -2.06 0.69
CA ALA A 149 -24.55 -1.59 1.95
C ALA A 149 -25.60 -0.49 1.73
N LEU A 150 -25.31 0.48 0.85
CA LEU A 150 -26.24 1.56 0.52
C LEU A 150 -27.46 1.05 -0.27
N GLU A 151 -27.27 0.09 -1.17
CA GLU A 151 -28.35 -0.59 -1.89
C GLU A 151 -29.32 -1.25 -0.91
N LEU A 152 -28.82 -2.02 0.06
CA LEU A 152 -29.66 -2.65 1.08
C LEU A 152 -30.33 -1.63 2.01
N LYS A 153 -29.64 -0.55 2.41
CA LYS A 153 -30.25 0.55 3.18
C LYS A 153 -31.43 1.17 2.40
N HIS A 154 -31.26 1.38 1.10
CA HIS A 154 -32.30 1.95 0.26
C HIS A 154 -33.49 0.98 0.10
N LYS A 155 -33.21 -0.30 -0.15
CA LYS A 155 -34.23 -1.35 -0.32
C LYS A 155 -35.05 -1.56 0.97
N MET A 156 -34.39 -1.60 2.13
CA MET A 156 -35.03 -1.96 3.41
C MET A 156 -35.64 -0.75 4.15
N LYS A 157 -35.20 0.48 3.88
CA LYS A 157 -35.70 1.72 4.53
C LYS A 157 -35.74 1.58 6.06
N GLU A 158 -36.90 1.75 6.69
CA GLU A 158 -37.08 1.63 8.15
C GLU A 158 -36.73 0.25 8.72
N GLN A 159 -36.67 -0.79 7.88
CA GLN A 159 -36.34 -2.17 8.31
C GLN A 159 -34.84 -2.45 8.29
N THR A 160 -34.03 -1.46 7.88
CA THR A 160 -32.58 -1.53 7.82
C THR A 160 -32.02 -1.85 9.21
N PRO A 161 -31.26 -2.95 9.36
CA PRO A 161 -30.55 -3.21 10.60
C PRO A 161 -29.58 -2.07 10.94
N HIS A 162 -29.63 -1.58 12.17
CA HIS A 162 -28.82 -0.42 12.59
C HIS A 162 -27.31 -0.69 12.51
N TRP A 163 -26.90 -1.95 12.64
CA TRP A 163 -25.50 -2.38 12.52
C TRP A 163 -24.93 -2.19 11.11
N ILE A 164 -25.73 -2.00 10.06
CA ILE A 164 -25.19 -1.66 8.73
C ILE A 164 -24.39 -0.35 8.78
N ASN A 165 -24.75 0.59 9.67
CA ASN A 165 -23.96 1.80 9.87
C ASN A 165 -22.56 1.50 10.42
N ILE A 166 -22.38 0.42 11.19
CA ILE A 166 -21.07 -0.04 11.65
C ILE A 166 -20.27 -0.57 10.46
N ILE A 167 -20.90 -1.30 9.54
CA ILE A 167 -20.23 -1.79 8.32
C ILE A 167 -19.82 -0.64 7.42
N VAL A 168 -20.69 0.34 7.21
CA VAL A 168 -20.36 1.54 6.42
C VAL A 168 -19.21 2.31 7.07
N LEU A 169 -19.23 2.48 8.41
CA LEU A 169 -18.16 3.13 9.15
C LEU A 169 -16.82 2.36 9.05
N GLY A 170 -16.86 1.05 9.28
CA GLY A 170 -15.68 0.18 9.18
C GLY A 170 -15.11 0.12 7.77
N THR A 171 -15.96 0.07 6.74
CA THR A 171 -15.52 0.07 5.35
C THR A 171 -14.96 1.43 4.93
N LEU A 172 -15.55 2.54 5.40
CA LEU A 172 -14.98 3.88 5.20
C LEU A 172 -13.61 4.02 5.87
N TRP A 173 -13.48 3.56 7.11
CA TRP A 173 -12.19 3.53 7.81
C TRP A 173 -11.16 2.70 7.03
N ALA A 174 -11.54 1.50 6.59
CA ALA A 174 -10.65 0.61 5.84
C ALA A 174 -10.18 1.29 4.55
N LEU A 175 -11.08 1.91 3.79
CA LEU A 175 -10.75 2.63 2.57
C LEU A 175 -9.84 3.83 2.83
N VAL A 176 -10.11 4.63 3.87
CA VAL A 176 -9.24 5.75 4.27
C VAL A 176 -7.84 5.25 4.61
N TYR A 177 -7.73 4.22 5.45
CA TYR A 177 -6.43 3.66 5.84
C TYR A 177 -5.68 3.09 4.63
N HIS A 178 -6.37 2.35 3.78
CA HIS A 178 -5.80 1.74 2.58
C HIS A 178 -5.24 2.79 1.60
N PHE A 179 -5.94 3.92 1.43
CA PHE A 179 -5.43 5.05 0.65
C PHE A 179 -4.27 5.79 1.33
N HIS A 180 -4.31 5.99 2.66
CA HIS A 180 -3.19 6.61 3.38
C HIS A 180 -1.93 5.75 3.26
N LEU A 181 -2.06 4.44 3.41
CA LEU A 181 -0.93 3.53 3.26
C LEU A 181 -0.35 3.55 1.84
N ALA A 182 -1.20 3.63 0.81
CA ALA A 182 -0.72 3.77 -0.57
C ALA A 182 0.08 5.05 -0.81
N PHE A 183 -0.15 6.11 -0.02
CA PHE A 183 0.59 7.36 -0.10
C PHE A 183 1.65 7.53 0.99
N ALA A 184 1.80 6.53 1.88
CA ALA A 184 2.81 6.55 2.93
C ALA A 184 4.24 6.48 2.36
N ASN A 185 4.41 6.09 1.09
CA ASN A 185 5.65 6.32 0.34
C ASN A 185 6.17 7.75 0.50
N PHE A 186 5.29 8.76 0.47
CA PHE A 186 5.70 10.16 0.58
C PHE A 186 6.04 10.61 2.01
N LEU A 187 6.10 9.68 2.97
CA LEU A 187 6.68 9.88 4.30
C LEU A 187 8.11 9.34 4.38
N ASP A 188 8.54 8.55 3.40
CA ASP A 188 9.92 8.07 3.30
C ASP A 188 10.83 9.22 2.85
N PRO A 189 11.88 9.58 3.60
CA PRO A 189 12.76 10.71 3.29
C PRO A 189 13.30 10.67 1.85
N ARG A 190 13.56 9.48 1.31
CA ARG A 190 14.12 9.27 -0.05
C ARG A 190 13.20 9.75 -1.16
N VAL A 191 11.90 9.79 -0.93
CA VAL A 191 10.87 10.13 -1.92
C VAL A 191 9.80 11.10 -1.37
N SER A 192 10.04 11.67 -0.19
CA SER A 192 9.11 12.57 0.52
C SER A 192 8.91 13.91 -0.20
N THR A 193 9.88 14.30 -1.01
CA THR A 193 9.94 15.61 -1.68
C THR A 193 10.04 15.49 -3.20
N LEU A 194 9.55 16.54 -3.88
CA LEU A 194 9.74 16.74 -5.31
C LEU A 194 10.46 18.08 -5.54
N ASP A 195 11.60 18.03 -6.20
CA ASP A 195 12.35 19.23 -6.59
C ASP A 195 11.70 19.93 -7.79
N VAL A 196 11.30 21.18 -7.61
CA VAL A 196 10.69 22.02 -8.65
C VAL A 196 11.27 23.44 -8.58
N PHE A 197 12.05 23.83 -9.59
CA PHE A 197 12.66 25.17 -9.69
C PHE A 197 13.36 25.60 -8.39
N ASP A 198 14.25 24.75 -7.86
CA ASP A 198 15.00 24.92 -6.60
C ASP A 198 14.17 24.86 -5.30
N PHE A 199 12.89 24.49 -5.38
CA PHE A 199 12.03 24.25 -4.20
C PHE A 199 11.77 22.77 -4.00
N GLN A 200 11.83 22.33 -2.75
CA GLN A 200 11.45 20.99 -2.34
C GLN A 200 9.98 20.97 -1.91
N LEU A 201 9.15 20.24 -2.65
CA LEU A 201 7.71 20.13 -2.39
C LEU A 201 7.37 18.85 -1.65
N ILE A 202 6.79 18.97 -0.44
CA ILE A 202 6.31 17.83 0.34
C ILE A 202 5.01 17.29 -0.26
N LEU A 203 5.08 16.14 -0.91
CA LEU A 203 3.96 15.59 -1.67
C LEU A 203 2.84 15.01 -0.78
N HIS A 204 3.19 14.55 0.43
CA HIS A 204 2.25 13.92 1.34
C HIS A 204 1.04 14.83 1.68
N PHE A 205 1.28 16.14 1.84
CA PHE A 205 0.21 17.13 2.09
C PHE A 205 -0.90 17.13 1.03
N VAL A 206 -0.53 16.90 -0.25
CA VAL A 206 -1.50 16.82 -1.34
C VAL A 206 -2.24 15.50 -1.30
N PHE A 207 -1.52 14.40 -1.20
CA PHE A 207 -2.10 13.07 -1.32
C PHE A 207 -2.95 12.69 -0.11
N ALA A 208 -2.41 12.75 1.12
CA ALA A 208 -3.17 12.46 2.33
C ALA A 208 -4.31 13.46 2.55
N GLY A 209 -4.06 14.74 2.27
CA GLY A 209 -5.09 15.79 2.28
C GLY A 209 -6.25 15.47 1.32
N ALA A 210 -5.97 15.00 0.10
CA ALA A 210 -6.99 14.64 -0.88
C ALA A 210 -7.82 13.41 -0.44
N VAL A 211 -7.20 12.44 0.23
CA VAL A 211 -7.88 11.26 0.79
C VAL A 211 -8.88 11.70 1.86
N LEU A 212 -8.45 12.46 2.86
CA LEU A 212 -9.34 12.95 3.93
C LEU A 212 -10.46 13.84 3.38
N MET A 213 -10.13 14.73 2.44
CA MET A 213 -11.09 15.61 1.77
C MET A 213 -12.15 14.83 0.97
N THR A 214 -11.81 13.64 0.46
CA THR A 214 -12.72 12.76 -0.26
C THR A 214 -13.63 11.98 0.70
N PHE A 215 -13.07 11.39 1.77
CA PHE A 215 -13.78 10.41 2.58
C PHE A 215 -14.46 10.98 3.82
N LEU A 216 -13.94 12.04 4.45
CA LEU A 216 -14.58 12.65 5.62
C LEU A 216 -16.02 13.11 5.34
N PRO A 217 -16.31 13.82 4.23
CA PRO A 217 -17.69 14.21 3.91
C PRO A 217 -18.65 13.02 3.72
N LEU A 218 -18.14 11.85 3.35
CA LEU A 218 -18.96 10.64 3.20
C LEU A 218 -19.44 10.09 4.55
N GLY A 219 -18.65 10.30 5.61
CA GLY A 219 -19.07 10.03 6.98
C GLY A 219 -20.36 10.76 7.31
N GLU A 220 -20.40 12.08 7.10
CA GLU A 220 -21.63 12.87 7.31
C GLU A 220 -22.76 12.40 6.38
N ARG A 221 -22.43 12.21 5.10
CA ARG A 221 -23.40 11.84 4.04
C ARG A 221 -24.13 10.53 4.32
N TRP A 222 -23.44 9.50 4.83
CA TRP A 222 -24.00 8.15 4.96
C TRP A 222 -24.30 7.72 6.40
N LEU A 223 -23.70 8.39 7.39
CA LEU A 223 -23.85 8.09 8.82
C LEU A 223 -24.50 9.23 9.63
N GLY A 224 -24.84 10.35 8.97
CA GLY A 224 -25.51 11.51 9.55
C GLY A 224 -24.55 12.49 10.23
N LYS A 225 -25.09 13.50 10.93
CA LYS A 225 -24.35 14.66 11.49
C LYS A 225 -23.06 14.34 12.25
N HIS A 226 -23.00 13.19 12.93
CA HIS A 226 -21.85 12.77 13.74
C HIS A 226 -20.91 11.80 13.02
N GLY A 227 -21.12 11.57 11.73
CA GLY A 227 -20.37 10.60 10.94
C GLY A 227 -18.89 10.91 10.83
N VAL A 228 -18.52 12.18 10.61
CA VAL A 228 -17.11 12.64 10.57
C VAL A 228 -16.42 12.38 11.91
N LEU A 229 -17.10 12.74 13.01
CA LEU A 229 -16.58 12.54 14.36
C LEU A 229 -16.37 11.06 14.66
N ARG A 230 -17.32 10.20 14.31
CA ARG A 230 -17.18 8.74 14.46
C ARG A 230 -16.04 8.17 13.62
N LEU A 231 -15.90 8.58 12.36
CA LEU A 231 -14.83 8.13 11.49
C LEU A 231 -13.45 8.53 12.01
N SER A 232 -13.28 9.80 12.37
CA SER A 232 -12.03 10.28 12.99
C SER A 232 -11.72 9.58 14.32
N GLY A 233 -12.74 9.26 15.12
CA GLY A 233 -12.56 8.50 16.37
C GLY A 233 -12.12 7.06 16.14
N VAL A 234 -12.67 6.38 15.12
CA VAL A 234 -12.21 5.05 14.70
C VAL A 234 -10.78 5.11 14.19
N MET A 235 -10.41 6.13 13.42
CA MET A 235 -9.03 6.31 12.94
C MET A 235 -8.05 6.47 14.10
N LEU A 236 -8.32 7.36 15.06
CA LEU A 236 -7.48 7.52 16.26
C LEU A 236 -7.41 6.22 17.06
N GLY A 237 -8.55 5.56 17.29
CA GLY A 237 -8.60 4.29 18.01
C GLY A 237 -7.78 3.19 17.32
N SER A 238 -7.88 3.08 16.00
CA SER A 238 -7.10 2.12 15.21
C SER A 238 -5.61 2.44 15.21
N GLN A 239 -5.22 3.72 15.19
CA GLN A 239 -3.82 4.13 15.24
C GLN A 239 -3.18 3.71 16.56
N VAL A 240 -3.83 4.02 17.69
CA VAL A 240 -3.37 3.58 19.03
C VAL A 240 -3.30 2.06 19.10
N LEU A 241 -4.29 1.37 18.53
CA LEU A 241 -4.29 -0.08 18.48
C LEU A 241 -3.14 -0.63 17.61
N PHE A 242 -2.82 -0.02 16.47
CA PHE A 242 -1.70 -0.43 15.63
C PHE A 242 -0.35 -0.27 16.35
N LEU A 243 -0.13 0.84 17.07
CA LEU A 243 1.10 1.06 17.85
C LEU A 243 1.39 -0.06 18.86
N VAL A 244 0.35 -0.70 19.38
CA VAL A 244 0.49 -1.78 20.36
C VAL A 244 0.47 -3.15 19.68
N LEU A 245 -0.50 -3.37 18.78
CA LEU A 245 -0.80 -4.69 18.24
C LEU A 245 0.16 -5.09 17.12
N VAL A 246 0.65 -4.15 16.30
CA VAL A 246 1.53 -4.49 15.18
C VAL A 246 2.87 -5.06 15.68
N PRO A 247 3.62 -4.41 16.59
CA PRO A 247 4.86 -5.00 17.14
C PRO A 247 4.61 -6.34 17.86
N PHE A 248 3.49 -6.44 18.59
CA PHE A 248 3.09 -7.67 19.24
C PHE A 248 2.84 -8.81 18.24
N LEU A 249 2.15 -8.54 17.13
CA LEU A 249 1.84 -9.54 16.12
C LEU A 249 3.09 -9.96 15.35
N VAL A 250 3.98 -9.01 14.99
CA VAL A 250 5.26 -9.33 14.34
C VAL A 250 6.04 -10.32 15.21
N THR A 251 6.29 -9.96 16.48
CA THR A 251 7.04 -10.82 17.41
C THR A 251 6.35 -12.15 17.70
N SER A 252 5.01 -12.18 17.74
CA SER A 252 4.25 -13.43 17.97
C SER A 252 4.21 -14.35 16.76
N PHE A 253 4.44 -13.83 15.55
CA PHE A 253 4.41 -14.58 14.30
C PHE A 253 5.78 -15.08 13.87
N MET A 254 6.86 -14.54 14.44
CA MET A 254 8.21 -15.05 14.23
C MET A 254 8.32 -16.52 14.69
N THR A 255 9.09 -17.29 13.92
CA THR A 255 9.49 -18.67 14.24
C THR A 255 11.00 -18.71 14.48
N GLU A 256 11.56 -19.88 14.76
CA GLU A 256 13.01 -20.09 14.88
C GLU A 256 13.77 -19.77 13.58
N GLU A 257 13.08 -19.70 12.43
CA GLU A 257 13.64 -19.32 11.13
C GLU A 257 13.65 -17.79 10.91
N HIS A 258 13.22 -16.98 11.88
CA HIS A 258 13.11 -15.53 11.71
C HIS A 258 13.99 -14.80 12.73
N VAL A 259 14.75 -13.82 12.25
CA VAL A 259 15.60 -12.95 13.06
C VAL A 259 15.24 -11.49 12.78
N LEU A 260 15.32 -10.65 13.81
CA LEU A 260 15.13 -9.22 13.65
C LEU A 260 16.38 -8.61 13.03
N ARG A 261 16.16 -7.85 11.96
CA ARG A 261 16.63 -6.48 11.76
C ARG A 261 17.61 -5.88 12.79
N PRO A 262 18.93 -5.68 12.58
CA PRO A 262 19.52 -4.59 13.35
C PRO A 262 18.97 -3.20 13.05
N GLY A 263 18.84 -2.43 14.13
CA GLY A 263 17.99 -1.25 14.18
C GLY A 263 16.51 -1.57 14.44
N ALA A 264 16.08 -2.84 14.32
CA ALA A 264 14.73 -3.27 14.64
C ALA A 264 14.59 -3.65 16.14
N PRO A 265 13.36 -3.63 16.71
CA PRO A 265 12.11 -3.25 16.05
C PRO A 265 12.07 -1.76 15.70
N HIS A 266 11.74 -1.45 14.45
CA HIS A 266 11.61 -0.08 13.99
C HIS A 266 10.33 0.56 14.53
N THR A 267 10.23 1.89 14.40
CA THR A 267 8.98 2.59 14.68
C THR A 267 7.83 2.02 13.86
N THR A 268 6.65 1.85 14.45
CA THR A 268 5.49 1.26 13.78
C THR A 268 4.93 2.17 12.68
N TYR A 269 5.49 2.07 11.47
CA TYR A 269 5.17 2.94 10.33
C TYR A 269 3.69 2.93 9.98
N ALA A 270 3.09 1.74 9.95
CA ALA A 270 1.68 1.54 9.63
C ALA A 270 0.74 2.37 10.53
N ALA A 271 1.06 2.48 11.82
CA ALA A 271 0.26 3.28 12.75
C ALA A 271 0.39 4.79 12.48
N ASN A 272 1.59 5.23 12.10
CA ASN A 272 1.89 6.63 11.87
C ASN A 272 1.29 7.15 10.55
N CYS A 273 0.83 6.28 9.65
CA CYS A 273 0.14 6.70 8.42
C CYS A 273 -1.22 7.38 8.65
N LEU A 274 -1.78 7.30 9.88
CA LEU A 274 -3.05 7.93 10.23
C LEU A 274 -2.86 9.30 10.93
N PRO A 275 -3.71 10.30 10.65
CA PRO A 275 -3.58 11.64 11.22
C PRO A 275 -4.04 11.68 12.69
N TRP A 276 -3.08 11.65 13.63
CA TRP A 276 -3.34 11.59 15.07
C TRP A 276 -4.12 12.79 15.64
N LEU A 277 -3.94 13.98 15.06
CA LEU A 277 -4.65 15.20 15.45
C LEU A 277 -6.04 15.35 14.83
N LEU A 278 -6.43 14.45 13.92
CA LEU A 278 -7.70 14.60 13.21
C LEU A 278 -8.90 14.56 14.16
N PHE A 279 -8.96 13.57 15.05
CA PHE A 279 -10.08 13.46 16.01
C PHE A 279 -10.21 14.67 16.94
N PRO A 280 -9.18 15.12 17.67
CA PRO A 280 -9.32 16.29 18.53
C PRO A 280 -9.69 17.54 17.71
N ALA A 281 -9.06 17.76 16.55
CA ALA A 281 -9.39 18.90 15.70
C ALA A 281 -10.85 18.87 15.22
N VAL A 282 -11.33 17.71 14.74
CA VAL A 282 -12.74 17.49 14.36
C VAL A 282 -13.67 17.72 15.56
N PHE A 283 -13.34 17.20 16.74
CA PHE A 283 -14.14 17.37 17.96
C PHE A 283 -14.29 18.83 18.38
N PHE A 284 -13.25 19.65 18.25
CA PHE A 284 -13.33 21.07 18.58
C PHE A 284 -14.02 21.88 17.49
N VAL A 285 -13.64 21.70 16.21
CA VAL A 285 -14.18 22.49 15.09
C VAL A 285 -15.68 22.22 14.89
N SER A 286 -16.14 20.99 15.04
CA SER A 286 -17.56 20.62 14.89
C SER A 286 -18.49 21.31 15.89
N LYS A 287 -17.97 21.88 16.98
CA LYS A 287 -18.77 22.66 17.94
C LYS A 287 -19.15 24.04 17.42
N PHE A 288 -18.39 24.57 16.46
CA PHE A 288 -18.52 25.95 15.99
C PHE A 288 -19.01 26.04 14.55
N THR A 289 -18.68 25.07 13.70
CA THR A 289 -19.01 25.10 12.27
C THR A 289 -19.11 23.70 11.65
N SER A 290 -19.61 23.63 10.41
CA SER A 290 -19.58 22.40 9.63
C SER A 290 -18.19 22.12 9.08
N ILE A 291 -17.68 20.91 9.37
CA ILE A 291 -16.35 20.47 8.94
C ILE A 291 -16.31 20.19 7.43
N THR A 292 -17.45 19.88 6.82
CA THR A 292 -17.52 19.52 5.41
C THR A 292 -17.48 20.72 4.47
N GLU A 293 -17.43 21.95 5.01
CA GLU A 293 -17.22 23.14 4.22
C GLU A 293 -15.78 23.24 3.69
N LYS A 294 -15.64 23.50 2.39
CA LYS A 294 -14.34 23.62 1.69
C LYS A 294 -13.32 24.51 2.42
N LYS A 295 -13.77 25.64 2.96
CA LYS A 295 -12.92 26.64 3.64
C LYS A 295 -12.42 26.17 5.01
N ILE A 296 -13.07 25.16 5.60
CA ILE A 296 -12.71 24.58 6.89
C ILE A 296 -11.93 23.28 6.67
N LEU A 297 -12.41 22.42 5.76
CA LEU A 297 -11.82 21.10 5.54
C LEU A 297 -10.39 21.17 5.00
N ILE A 298 -10.11 22.05 4.03
CA ILE A 298 -8.77 22.12 3.41
C ILE A 298 -7.68 22.53 4.43
N PRO A 299 -7.84 23.64 5.19
CA PRO A 299 -6.87 23.95 6.25
C PRO A 299 -6.78 22.85 7.31
N LEU A 300 -7.91 22.24 7.67
CA LEU A 300 -7.94 21.17 8.67
C LEU A 300 -7.10 19.97 8.22
N VAL A 301 -7.30 19.45 7.00
CA VAL A 301 -6.57 18.24 6.54
C VAL A 301 -5.07 18.49 6.40
N LEU A 302 -4.65 19.71 6.05
CA LEU A 302 -3.24 20.09 6.01
C LEU A 302 -2.63 20.21 7.41
N ALA A 303 -3.39 20.73 8.38
CA ALA A 303 -2.91 20.94 9.75
C ALA A 303 -2.77 19.64 10.55
N VAL A 304 -3.56 18.62 10.23
CA VAL A 304 -3.55 17.31 10.93
C VAL A 304 -2.72 16.26 10.21
N ASP A 305 -2.02 16.66 9.14
CA ASP A 305 -1.19 15.78 8.34
C ASP A 305 -0.09 15.13 9.19
N VAL A 306 0.25 13.91 8.82
CA VAL A 306 1.23 13.06 9.49
C VAL A 306 2.65 13.59 9.31
N ALA A 307 2.94 14.34 8.24
CA ALA A 307 4.26 14.94 8.04
C ALA A 307 4.67 15.89 9.18
N TRP A 308 3.74 16.32 10.03
CA TRP A 308 4.01 17.12 11.24
C TRP A 308 4.36 16.29 12.49
N LEU A 309 4.38 14.96 12.41
CA LEU A 309 4.69 14.10 13.57
C LEU A 309 6.16 14.27 13.97
N PRO A 310 6.46 14.82 15.16
CA PRO A 310 7.84 15.06 15.59
C PRO A 310 8.57 13.78 15.98
N THR A 311 7.87 12.64 16.04
CA THR A 311 8.42 11.33 16.42
C THR A 311 8.97 10.54 15.23
N PHE A 312 8.83 11.03 13.99
CA PHE A 312 9.56 10.44 12.88
C PHE A 312 11.05 10.79 12.99
N ILE A 313 11.89 9.79 12.70
CA ILE A 313 13.36 9.88 12.80
C ILE A 313 13.89 11.04 11.94
N GLU A 314 13.27 11.25 10.79
CA GLU A 314 13.56 12.32 9.84
C GLU A 314 12.31 13.19 9.65
N HIS A 315 12.26 14.31 10.38
CA HIS A 315 11.12 15.21 10.34
C HIS A 315 11.22 16.10 9.08
N THR A 316 10.66 15.60 7.97
CA THR A 316 10.75 16.19 6.62
C THR A 316 10.52 17.72 6.58
N PRO A 317 9.51 18.31 7.26
CA PRO A 317 9.34 19.76 7.26
C PRO A 317 10.54 20.55 7.82
N VAL A 318 11.28 19.97 8.77
CA VAL A 318 12.49 20.60 9.33
C VAL A 318 13.66 20.47 8.36
N GLU A 319 13.81 19.32 7.71
CA GLU A 319 14.91 19.04 6.76
C GLU A 319 14.87 19.91 5.53
N VAL A 320 13.69 20.09 4.91
CA VAL A 320 13.55 20.94 3.72
C VAL A 320 13.65 22.43 4.04
N GLY A 321 13.54 22.80 5.33
CA GLY A 321 13.57 24.17 5.80
C GLY A 321 12.25 24.93 5.66
N ILE A 322 12.08 25.95 6.52
CA ILE A 322 10.82 26.71 6.71
C ILE A 322 10.23 27.26 5.41
N LEU A 323 11.07 27.77 4.50
CA LEU A 323 10.62 28.35 3.23
C LEU A 323 9.92 27.29 2.37
N ASN A 324 10.56 26.13 2.17
CA ASN A 324 10.03 25.02 1.39
C ASN A 324 8.78 24.43 2.04
N THR A 325 8.74 24.34 3.37
CA THR A 325 7.53 23.91 4.10
C THR A 325 6.35 24.84 3.83
N VAL A 326 6.54 26.15 3.99
CA VAL A 326 5.46 27.14 3.80
C VAL A 326 4.97 27.11 2.36
N LEU A 327 5.87 27.06 1.39
CA LEU A 327 5.51 26.95 -0.03
C LEU A 327 4.77 25.64 -0.32
N SER A 328 5.21 24.52 0.25
CA SER A 328 4.54 23.22 0.14
C SER A 328 3.11 23.28 0.66
N VAL A 329 2.88 23.88 1.83
CA VAL A 329 1.53 24.05 2.40
C VAL A 329 0.65 24.93 1.53
N LEU A 330 1.16 26.08 1.06
CA LEU A 330 0.40 27.01 0.22
C LEU A 330 0.03 26.40 -1.14
N LEU A 331 0.99 25.74 -1.79
CA LEU A 331 0.76 25.07 -3.06
C LEU A 331 -0.21 23.89 -2.88
N SER A 332 -0.03 23.10 -1.82
CA SER A 332 -0.95 22.00 -1.49
C SER A 332 -2.37 22.50 -1.26
N ALA A 333 -2.54 23.59 -0.51
CA ALA A 333 -3.84 24.22 -0.33
C ALA A 333 -4.47 24.64 -1.67
N ALA A 334 -3.69 25.23 -2.57
CA ALA A 334 -4.17 25.61 -3.91
C ALA A 334 -4.56 24.38 -4.75
N ILE A 335 -3.76 23.31 -4.74
CA ILE A 335 -4.05 22.05 -5.44
C ILE A 335 -5.32 21.41 -4.88
N LEU A 336 -5.42 21.23 -3.56
CA LEU A 336 -6.60 20.70 -2.88
C LEU A 336 -7.86 21.53 -3.20
N TRP A 337 -7.70 22.86 -3.27
CA TRP A 337 -8.79 23.76 -3.65
C TRP A 337 -9.24 23.55 -5.10
N LEU A 338 -8.31 23.28 -6.02
CA LEU A 338 -8.59 23.03 -7.43
C LEU A 338 -9.25 21.65 -7.66
N ILE A 339 -8.78 20.60 -6.97
CA ILE A 339 -9.31 19.24 -7.13
C ILE A 339 -10.57 18.97 -6.30
N TRP A 340 -10.97 19.88 -5.40
CA TRP A 340 -12.19 19.77 -4.60
C TRP A 340 -13.42 19.27 -5.37
N PRO A 341 -13.81 19.83 -6.55
CA PRO A 341 -15.00 19.37 -7.26
C PRO A 341 -14.92 17.91 -7.72
N ILE A 342 -13.70 17.40 -7.94
CA ILE A 342 -13.45 16.01 -8.33
C ILE A 342 -13.70 15.09 -7.14
N THR A 343 -13.13 15.43 -5.97
CA THR A 343 -13.29 14.63 -4.73
C THR A 343 -14.75 14.52 -4.30
N GLN A 344 -15.52 15.60 -4.41
CA GLN A 344 -16.96 15.60 -4.08
C GLN A 344 -17.81 14.78 -5.07
N GLY A 345 -17.24 14.36 -6.21
CA GLY A 345 -17.92 13.49 -7.18
C GLY A 345 -17.98 12.02 -6.77
N PHE A 346 -17.16 11.58 -5.81
CA PHE A 346 -17.04 10.18 -5.41
C PHE A 346 -18.32 9.65 -4.76
N GLY A 347 -18.82 10.31 -3.71
CA GLY A 347 -20.03 9.89 -2.99
C GLY A 347 -21.26 9.73 -3.90
N PRO A 348 -21.61 10.74 -4.73
CA PRO A 348 -22.68 10.61 -5.71
C PRO A 348 -22.47 9.49 -6.73
N ALA A 349 -21.23 9.13 -7.08
CA ALA A 349 -20.97 8.01 -7.99
C ALA A 349 -21.28 6.65 -7.34
N ILE A 350 -20.86 6.46 -6.09
CA ILE A 350 -21.20 5.27 -5.29
C ILE A 350 -22.71 5.14 -5.13
N GLU A 351 -23.41 6.23 -4.81
CA GLU A 351 -24.89 6.21 -4.68
C GLU A 351 -25.60 5.90 -5.99
N ARG A 352 -25.14 6.45 -7.12
CA ARG A 352 -25.73 6.09 -8.43
C ARG A 352 -25.52 4.62 -8.76
N LEU A 353 -24.39 4.03 -8.37
CA LEU A 353 -24.16 2.59 -8.52
C LEU A 353 -25.09 1.78 -7.60
N ALA A 354 -25.30 2.22 -6.36
CA ALA A 354 -26.17 1.55 -5.40
C ALA A 354 -27.66 1.65 -5.76
N LEU A 355 -28.10 2.79 -6.32
CA LEU A 355 -29.48 3.08 -6.66
C LEU A 355 -29.86 2.63 -8.07
N ARG A 356 -29.00 1.89 -8.78
CA ARG A 356 -29.30 1.36 -10.12
C ARG A 356 -30.48 0.39 -10.18
N THR A 357 -31.10 0.11 -9.04
CA THR A 357 -32.37 -0.60 -8.94
C THR A 357 -33.33 0.00 -7.92
N ALA A 358 -33.76 1.24 -8.16
CA ALA A 358 -35.08 1.69 -7.70
C ALA A 358 -35.51 2.83 -8.61
N SER A 359 -36.64 2.65 -9.28
CA SER A 359 -37.36 3.67 -10.03
C SER A 359 -37.20 5.05 -9.40
N GLN A 360 -36.49 5.99 -10.04
CA GLN A 360 -36.82 7.42 -10.16
C GLN A 360 -35.94 8.07 -11.23
N GLY A 361 -36.57 8.69 -12.21
CA GLY A 361 -35.89 9.48 -13.23
C GLY A 361 -35.25 10.71 -12.63
N VAL A 362 -33.95 10.91 -12.88
CA VAL A 362 -33.28 12.18 -12.61
C VAL A 362 -32.50 12.59 -13.86
N LYS A 363 -32.68 13.86 -14.23
CA LYS A 363 -32.12 14.49 -15.44
C LYS A 363 -30.59 14.38 -15.49
N PRO A 364 -30.00 14.27 -16.69
CA PRO A 364 -28.55 14.12 -16.85
C PRO A 364 -27.79 15.32 -16.29
N ALA A 365 -26.75 15.04 -15.50
CA ALA A 365 -25.77 16.05 -15.12
C ALA A 365 -25.02 16.54 -16.37
N ARG A 366 -24.97 17.86 -16.52
CA ARG A 366 -24.39 18.59 -17.65
C ARG A 366 -22.95 18.14 -17.91
N LYS A 367 -22.63 17.76 -19.16
CA LYS A 367 -21.26 17.47 -19.63
C LYS A 367 -20.31 18.62 -19.23
N LYS A 368 -19.49 18.43 -18.20
CA LYS A 368 -18.28 19.25 -17.99
C LYS A 368 -17.09 18.49 -18.58
N LYS A 369 -16.28 19.22 -19.35
CA LYS A 369 -15.16 18.72 -20.15
C LYS A 369 -14.27 17.79 -19.32
N ALA A 370 -14.06 16.57 -19.83
CA ALA A 370 -13.32 15.47 -19.19
C ALA A 370 -11.78 15.67 -19.17
N VAL A 371 -11.29 16.88 -19.46
CA VAL A 371 -9.86 17.20 -19.55
C VAL A 371 -9.19 17.15 -18.17
N SER A 372 -9.91 17.46 -17.10
CA SER A 372 -9.34 17.55 -15.75
C SER A 372 -8.96 16.22 -15.10
N LEU A 373 -9.67 15.12 -15.38
CA LEU A 373 -9.35 13.81 -14.79
C LEU A 373 -8.17 13.14 -15.51
N VAL A 374 -8.07 13.33 -16.83
CA VAL A 374 -6.94 12.81 -17.62
C VAL A 374 -5.66 13.55 -17.22
N VAL A 375 -5.73 14.87 -17.02
CA VAL A 375 -4.61 15.66 -16.50
C VAL A 375 -4.27 15.26 -15.06
N PHE A 376 -5.25 15.04 -14.18
CA PHE A 376 -4.99 14.58 -12.82
C PHE A 376 -4.37 13.17 -12.78
N MET A 377 -4.85 12.25 -13.62
CA MET A 377 -4.29 10.90 -13.74
C MET A 377 -2.92 10.91 -14.42
N LEU A 378 -2.65 11.82 -15.36
CA LEU A 378 -1.32 12.05 -15.94
C LEU A 378 -0.36 12.70 -14.94
N VAL A 379 -0.85 13.60 -14.08
CA VAL A 379 -0.06 14.17 -12.98
C VAL A 379 0.24 13.09 -11.95
N LEU A 380 -0.73 12.24 -11.60
CA LEU A 380 -0.48 11.03 -10.81
C LEU A 380 0.54 10.13 -11.52
N LEU A 381 0.40 9.86 -12.82
CA LEU A 381 1.34 9.06 -13.62
C LEU A 381 2.76 9.66 -13.64
N CYS A 382 2.88 10.98 -13.71
CA CYS A 382 4.16 11.69 -13.72
C CYS A 382 4.76 11.85 -12.31
N MET A 383 3.94 11.80 -11.26
CA MET A 383 4.36 11.89 -9.86
C MET A 383 4.54 10.50 -9.20
N SER A 384 3.91 9.47 -9.75
CA SER A 384 3.95 8.07 -9.28
C SER A 384 4.70 7.15 -10.23
N ALA A 385 5.28 7.69 -11.30
CA ALA A 385 6.45 7.05 -11.88
C ALA A 385 7.61 7.52 -11.00
N PRO A 386 8.11 6.70 -10.05
CA PRO A 386 9.50 6.86 -9.73
C PRO A 386 10.20 6.79 -11.09
N LEU A 387 10.95 7.84 -11.45
CA LEU A 387 12.19 7.60 -12.17
C LEU A 387 12.79 6.42 -11.40
N ALA A 388 12.83 5.25 -12.04
CA ALA A 388 13.33 4.02 -11.45
C ALA A 388 14.80 4.28 -11.13
N SER A 389 15.01 4.94 -10.00
CA SER A 389 16.27 5.18 -9.37
C SER A 389 16.45 3.92 -8.55
N ALA A 390 17.16 2.96 -9.13
CA ALA A 390 17.90 2.03 -8.31
C ALA A 390 18.87 2.90 -7.51
N HIS A 391 18.54 3.29 -6.28
CA HIS A 391 19.50 3.94 -5.39
C HIS A 391 19.29 3.57 -3.92
N ALA A 392 20.47 3.36 -3.32
CA ALA A 392 20.90 3.34 -1.93
C ALA A 392 19.78 3.33 -0.86
N ILE A 393 19.71 2.20 -0.18
CA ILE A 393 19.16 2.12 1.17
C ILE A 393 20.37 2.22 2.08
N HIS A 394 20.45 3.26 2.92
CA HIS A 394 21.46 3.28 3.97
C HIS A 394 21.00 2.37 5.12
N LEU A 395 21.81 1.32 5.39
CA LEU A 395 21.92 0.50 6.60
C LEU A 395 20.72 -0.34 7.09
N SER A 396 20.91 -1.67 7.20
CA SER A 396 20.30 -2.56 8.23
C SER A 396 20.90 -4.00 8.19
N GLU A 397 21.19 -4.64 9.34
CA GLU A 397 21.69 -6.04 9.43
C GLU A 397 20.55 -7.10 9.53
N GLU A 398 20.92 -8.38 9.61
CA GLU A 398 20.21 -9.67 9.83
C GLU A 398 18.70 -9.85 9.61
N GLY A 399 18.34 -10.62 8.56
CA GLY A 399 17.11 -11.40 8.55
C GLY A 399 17.36 -12.76 7.91
N ASP A 400 16.86 -13.84 8.53
CA ASP A 400 16.65 -15.11 7.83
C ASP A 400 15.33 -15.02 7.05
N GLY A 401 15.40 -15.15 5.71
CA GLY A 401 14.26 -15.04 4.80
C GLY A 401 14.62 -15.16 3.31
N PHE A 402 13.61 -15.37 2.45
CA PHE A 402 13.76 -15.48 0.99
C PHE A 402 14.04 -14.08 0.40
N ASP A 403 15.20 -13.86 -0.22
CA ASP A 403 15.72 -12.51 -0.57
C ASP A 403 15.97 -11.60 0.65
N ALA A 404 16.23 -12.15 1.85
CA ALA A 404 16.71 -11.41 3.02
C ALA A 404 18.24 -11.21 2.99
N PRO A 405 18.80 -10.28 3.79
CA PRO A 405 20.23 -10.10 3.85
C PRO A 405 20.91 -11.41 4.26
N MET A 406 21.81 -11.95 3.43
CA MET A 406 22.57 -13.13 3.80
C MET A 406 23.86 -12.71 4.49
N ARG A 407 24.08 -13.21 5.70
CA ARG A 407 25.24 -12.90 6.51
C ARG A 407 26.19 -14.09 6.64
N TYR A 408 27.48 -13.85 6.44
CA TYR A 408 28.55 -14.81 6.66
C TYR A 408 29.50 -14.28 7.74
N LEU A 409 29.75 -15.06 8.80
CA LEU A 409 30.90 -14.83 9.65
C LEU A 409 32.12 -15.40 8.94
N ILE A 410 33.08 -14.55 8.59
CA ILE A 410 34.33 -14.97 7.96
C ILE A 410 35.51 -14.69 8.88
N ASP A 411 36.46 -15.62 8.86
CA ASP A 411 37.78 -15.46 9.46
C ASP A 411 38.73 -14.97 8.38
N VAL A 412 39.40 -13.86 8.62
CA VAL A 412 40.48 -13.36 7.77
C VAL A 412 41.69 -13.10 8.66
N ASN A 413 42.58 -14.09 8.74
CA ASN A 413 43.84 -14.02 9.50
C ASN A 413 43.62 -13.72 10.99
N ASP A 414 42.79 -14.53 11.66
CA ASP A 414 42.41 -14.41 13.07
C ASP A 414 41.58 -13.14 13.39
N THR A 415 41.16 -12.39 12.36
CA THR A 415 40.21 -11.26 12.48
C THR A 415 38.85 -11.71 11.99
N TYR A 416 37.84 -11.63 12.86
CA TYR A 416 36.48 -12.03 12.51
C TYR A 416 35.65 -10.84 12.03
N VAL A 417 35.09 -10.95 10.84
CA VAL A 417 34.16 -9.95 10.30
C VAL A 417 32.88 -10.62 9.80
N TRP A 418 31.78 -9.90 9.93
CA TRP A 418 30.52 -10.24 9.30
C TRP A 418 30.46 -9.63 7.91
N VAL A 419 30.11 -10.43 6.91
CA VAL A 419 29.85 -10.00 5.53
C VAL A 419 28.38 -10.19 5.23
N GLU A 420 27.71 -9.11 4.83
CA GLU A 420 26.27 -9.06 4.63
C GLU A 420 25.96 -8.71 3.18
N PHE A 421 25.15 -9.54 2.52
CA PHE A 421 24.62 -9.29 1.19
C PHE A 421 23.16 -8.88 1.31
N MET A 422 22.77 -7.66 0.94
CA MET A 422 21.40 -7.16 1.10
C MET A 422 20.33 -7.92 0.28
N MET A 423 20.74 -8.71 -0.70
CA MET A 423 19.88 -9.57 -1.52
C MET A 423 20.58 -10.89 -1.79
N TRP A 424 19.94 -12.00 -1.43
CA TRP A 424 20.45 -13.35 -1.70
C TRP A 424 19.35 -14.33 -2.19
N PRO A 425 19.59 -15.10 -3.27
CA PRO A 425 20.79 -15.11 -4.11
C PRO A 425 20.92 -13.82 -4.94
N PRO A 426 22.15 -13.38 -5.25
CA PRO A 426 22.38 -12.19 -6.07
C PRO A 426 21.81 -12.35 -7.47
N LYS A 427 21.37 -11.25 -8.09
CA LYS A 427 20.75 -11.26 -9.43
C LYS A 427 21.66 -10.61 -10.45
N ALA A 428 21.90 -11.30 -11.57
CA ALA A 428 22.73 -10.80 -12.65
C ALA A 428 22.15 -9.51 -13.22
N LYS A 429 23.01 -8.50 -13.47
CA LYS A 429 22.65 -7.12 -13.87
C LYS A 429 22.00 -6.26 -12.79
N THR A 430 21.77 -6.81 -11.60
CA THR A 430 21.35 -6.05 -10.42
C THR A 430 22.58 -5.76 -9.58
N VAL A 431 22.60 -4.58 -9.00
CA VAL A 431 23.61 -4.20 -8.01
C VAL A 431 23.18 -4.78 -6.67
N VAL A 432 24.09 -5.50 -6.01
CA VAL A 432 23.90 -6.04 -4.67
C VAL A 432 24.76 -5.24 -3.73
N GLU A 433 24.12 -4.69 -2.71
CA GLU A 433 24.81 -3.98 -1.64
C GLU A 433 25.43 -5.00 -0.69
N VAL A 434 26.68 -4.73 -0.31
CA VAL A 434 27.47 -5.57 0.58
C VAL A 434 28.00 -4.69 1.70
N SER A 435 27.77 -5.12 2.94
CA SER A 435 28.26 -4.45 4.13
C SER A 435 29.17 -5.39 4.91
N ILE A 436 30.23 -4.85 5.51
CA ILE A 436 31.21 -5.59 6.28
C ILE A 436 31.40 -4.88 7.61
N LEU A 437 31.32 -5.61 8.71
CA LEU A 437 31.54 -5.06 10.06
C LEU A 437 32.28 -6.05 10.98
N PRO A 438 33.02 -5.57 11.99
CA PRO A 438 33.73 -6.42 12.94
C PRO A 438 32.76 -7.31 13.73
N ALA A 439 33.19 -8.54 14.03
CA ALA A 439 32.45 -9.41 14.94
C ALA A 439 32.59 -8.94 16.40
N GLU A 440 31.66 -9.39 17.27
CA GLU A 440 31.68 -9.01 18.69
C GLU A 440 33.02 -9.38 19.36
N ASN A 441 33.61 -8.41 20.08
CA ASN A 441 34.90 -8.51 20.79
C ASN A 441 36.17 -8.47 19.91
N GLU A 442 36.07 -8.16 18.61
CA GLU A 442 37.24 -7.93 17.77
C GLU A 442 37.89 -6.56 18.09
N SER A 443 39.22 -6.53 18.15
CA SER A 443 39.98 -5.31 18.49
C SER A 443 41.08 -4.96 17.49
N ALA A 444 41.23 -5.78 16.44
CA ALA A 444 42.13 -5.52 15.33
C ALA A 444 41.77 -4.20 14.61
N VAL A 445 42.80 -3.45 14.20
CA VAL A 445 42.63 -2.25 13.38
C VAL A 445 42.63 -2.68 11.92
N ILE A 446 41.51 -2.52 11.26
CA ILE A 446 41.35 -2.83 9.83
C ILE A 446 41.64 -1.55 9.03
N ASP A 447 42.68 -1.58 8.20
CA ASP A 447 43.18 -0.46 7.42
C ASP A 447 42.36 -0.23 6.13
N ASP A 448 42.06 -1.31 5.40
CA ASP A 448 41.28 -1.28 4.15
C ASP A 448 40.44 -2.55 3.97
N VAL A 449 39.33 -2.42 3.26
CA VAL A 449 38.40 -3.52 2.94
C VAL A 449 37.98 -3.43 1.49
N TRP A 450 38.07 -4.55 0.78
CA TRP A 450 37.58 -4.63 -0.59
C TRP A 450 37.08 -6.02 -0.95
N LEU A 451 36.28 -6.07 -2.01
CA LEU A 451 35.74 -7.30 -2.55
C LEU A 451 36.29 -7.53 -3.95
N THR A 452 36.75 -8.74 -4.24
CA THR A 452 37.13 -9.15 -5.59
C THR A 452 36.16 -10.20 -6.11
N LEU A 453 35.41 -9.86 -7.15
CA LEU A 453 34.55 -10.80 -7.85
C LEU A 453 35.39 -11.57 -8.88
N VAL A 454 35.40 -12.89 -8.78
CA VAL A 454 36.17 -13.82 -9.61
C VAL A 454 35.22 -14.68 -10.41
N TYR A 455 35.39 -14.66 -11.74
CA TYR A 455 34.49 -15.38 -12.64
C TYR A 455 35.15 -15.75 -13.97
N PRO A 456 34.76 -16.85 -14.63
CA PRO A 456 35.31 -17.24 -15.93
C PRO A 456 34.76 -16.43 -17.12
N ASP A 457 35.62 -16.02 -18.04
CA ASP A 457 35.28 -15.42 -19.34
C ASP A 457 35.97 -16.17 -20.50
N GLU A 458 35.61 -15.88 -21.76
CA GLU A 458 36.19 -16.47 -22.98
C GLU A 458 37.72 -16.33 -23.07
N ARG A 459 38.32 -15.40 -22.31
CA ARG A 459 39.75 -15.10 -22.28
C ARG A 459 40.48 -15.63 -21.04
N GLY A 460 39.78 -16.32 -20.13
CA GLY A 460 40.31 -16.80 -18.85
C GLY A 460 39.55 -16.24 -17.66
N GLU A 461 40.16 -16.29 -16.47
CA GLU A 461 39.57 -15.76 -15.23
C GLU A 461 39.62 -14.22 -15.21
N VAL A 462 38.50 -13.60 -14.85
CA VAL A 462 38.38 -12.15 -14.66
C VAL A 462 38.22 -11.87 -13.17
N LYS A 463 38.98 -10.89 -12.67
CA LYS A 463 38.90 -10.38 -11.30
C LYS A 463 38.47 -8.92 -11.31
N MET A 464 37.35 -8.60 -10.67
CA MET A 464 36.87 -7.23 -10.51
C MET A 464 36.92 -6.80 -9.05
N LYS A 465 37.79 -5.82 -8.74
CA LYS A 465 37.91 -5.24 -7.40
C LYS A 465 36.90 -4.12 -7.17
N THR A 466 36.19 -4.17 -6.06
CA THR A 466 35.26 -3.15 -5.56
C THR A 466 35.75 -2.69 -4.18
N LEU A 467 36.07 -1.40 -4.05
CA LEU A 467 36.52 -0.80 -2.78
C LEU A 467 35.32 -0.49 -1.90
N PHE A 468 35.48 -0.64 -0.59
CA PHE A 468 34.43 -0.33 0.37
C PHE A 468 34.75 1.00 1.06
N GLU A 469 33.72 1.81 1.25
CA GLU A 469 33.84 3.05 2.00
C GLU A 469 33.56 2.76 3.48
N ASN A 470 34.22 3.48 4.40
CA ASN A 470 33.94 3.41 5.84
C ASN A 470 33.37 4.75 6.32
N PRO A 471 32.06 5.01 6.10
CA PRO A 471 31.47 6.30 6.39
C PRO A 471 31.52 6.57 7.90
N GLY A 472 32.25 7.63 8.29
CA GLY A 472 32.37 8.03 9.69
C GLY A 472 33.44 7.30 10.50
N GLY A 473 34.12 6.29 9.94
CA GLY A 473 35.26 5.63 10.58
C GLY A 473 34.90 4.78 11.80
N TYR A 474 33.68 4.27 11.86
CA TYR A 474 33.16 3.52 13.00
C TYR A 474 33.27 2.00 12.84
N GLY A 475 34.06 1.52 11.87
CA GLY A 475 34.23 0.09 11.61
C GLY A 475 33.03 -0.51 10.91
N LEU A 476 32.49 0.19 9.91
CA LEU A 476 31.42 -0.29 9.05
C LEU A 476 31.82 0.04 7.62
N TRP A 477 32.05 -0.98 6.81
CA TRP A 477 32.45 -0.84 5.42
C TRP A 477 31.28 -1.18 4.51
N GLU A 478 30.92 -0.30 3.60
CA GLU A 478 29.76 -0.48 2.71
C GLU A 478 30.16 -0.25 1.25
N SER A 479 29.62 -1.08 0.36
CA SER A 479 29.78 -0.92 -1.08
C SER A 479 28.69 -1.62 -1.87
N GLN A 480 28.73 -1.44 -3.19
CA GLN A 480 27.80 -1.99 -4.14
C GLN A 480 28.53 -2.81 -5.20
N VAL A 481 28.13 -4.08 -5.35
CA VAL A 481 28.74 -5.05 -6.27
C VAL A 481 27.78 -5.35 -7.41
N ASN A 482 28.26 -5.25 -8.64
CA ASN A 482 27.49 -5.61 -9.83
C ASN A 482 27.94 -6.96 -10.37
N PHE A 483 27.00 -7.90 -10.51
CA PHE A 483 27.26 -9.20 -11.10
C PHE A 483 27.02 -9.19 -12.62
N PRO A 484 28.06 -9.47 -13.43
CA PRO A 484 28.00 -9.28 -14.88
C PRO A 484 27.11 -10.29 -15.60
N TYR A 485 26.97 -11.51 -15.07
CA TYR A 485 26.14 -12.57 -15.63
C TYR A 485 25.63 -13.53 -14.54
N ALA A 486 24.78 -14.48 -14.94
CA ALA A 486 24.18 -15.48 -14.08
C ALA A 486 24.95 -16.81 -14.09
N GLY A 487 25.00 -17.48 -12.94
CA GLY A 487 25.71 -18.73 -12.70
C GLY A 487 26.81 -18.60 -11.63
N ASP A 488 27.57 -19.68 -11.48
CA ASP A 488 28.61 -19.84 -10.46
C ASP A 488 29.72 -18.79 -10.59
N GLN A 489 29.96 -18.09 -9.49
CA GLN A 489 30.98 -17.06 -9.30
C GLN A 489 31.61 -17.22 -7.92
N THR A 490 32.77 -16.60 -7.72
CA THR A 490 33.45 -16.60 -6.43
C THR A 490 33.69 -15.16 -6.00
N ILE A 491 33.38 -14.88 -4.74
CA ILE A 491 33.67 -13.60 -4.13
C ILE A 491 34.84 -13.79 -3.17
N GLU A 492 35.89 -13.00 -3.32
CA GLU A 492 36.98 -12.90 -2.36
C GLU A 492 36.77 -11.64 -1.51
N ILE A 493 36.59 -11.81 -0.20
CA ILE A 493 36.51 -10.68 0.74
C ILE A 493 37.89 -10.46 1.34
N TRP A 494 38.47 -9.29 1.07
CA TRP A 494 39.82 -8.93 1.47
C TRP A 494 39.81 -7.92 2.62
N LEU A 495 40.63 -8.18 3.63
CA LEU A 495 40.95 -7.23 4.70
C LEU A 495 42.46 -6.96 4.70
N GLU A 496 42.83 -5.70 4.94
CA GLU A 496 44.20 -5.32 5.30
C GLU A 496 44.25 -4.99 6.80
N VAL A 497 45.05 -5.75 7.55
CA VAL A 497 45.23 -5.58 9.01
C VAL A 497 46.72 -5.43 9.27
N ASP A 498 47.12 -4.32 9.90
CA ASP A 498 48.52 -3.98 10.20
C ASP A 498 49.44 -4.06 8.96
N GLY A 499 48.93 -3.68 7.78
CA GLY A 499 49.65 -3.73 6.51
C GLY A 499 49.82 -5.12 5.88
N VAL A 500 49.11 -6.14 6.37
CA VAL A 500 49.06 -7.49 5.77
C VAL A 500 47.66 -7.76 5.23
N ALA A 501 47.57 -8.02 3.92
CA ALA A 501 46.31 -8.35 3.26
C ALA A 501 46.06 -9.86 3.23
N ALA A 502 44.86 -10.28 3.63
CA ALA A 502 44.37 -11.65 3.52
C ALA A 502 42.91 -11.66 3.04
N PHE A 503 42.43 -12.81 2.58
CA PHE A 503 41.06 -12.94 2.10
C PHE A 503 40.42 -14.29 2.43
N THR A 504 39.10 -14.31 2.38
CA THR A 504 38.27 -15.52 2.43
C THR A 504 37.36 -15.58 1.21
N GLU A 505 37.23 -16.79 0.63
CA GLU A 505 36.40 -17.05 -0.55
C GLU A 505 34.98 -17.47 -0.14
N ILE A 506 34.00 -16.90 -0.84
CA ILE A 506 32.60 -17.27 -0.73
C ILE A 506 32.12 -17.72 -2.12
N PRO A 507 31.71 -18.98 -2.31
CA PRO A 507 31.08 -19.41 -3.54
C PRO A 507 29.67 -18.82 -3.64
N VAL A 508 29.32 -18.30 -4.81
CA VAL A 508 28.07 -17.59 -5.05
C VAL A 508 27.44 -18.04 -6.35
N ASP A 509 26.17 -18.46 -6.31
CA ASP A 509 25.37 -18.71 -7.50
C ASP A 509 24.51 -17.48 -7.81
N VAL A 510 24.76 -16.84 -8.95
CA VAL A 510 24.04 -15.63 -9.35
C VAL A 510 22.84 -15.99 -10.22
N ALA A 511 21.65 -15.60 -9.78
CA ALA A 511 20.41 -15.82 -10.52
C ALA A 511 20.34 -15.00 -11.83
N GLY A 512 19.53 -15.47 -12.78
CA GLY A 512 19.23 -14.76 -14.02
C GLY A 512 18.54 -13.40 -13.82
N PRO A 513 18.67 -12.46 -14.76
CA PRO A 513 17.99 -11.17 -14.68
C PRO A 513 16.45 -11.32 -14.78
N PRO A 514 15.68 -10.34 -14.27
CA PRO A 514 14.23 -10.29 -14.44
C PRO A 514 13.79 -10.42 -15.90
N SER A 515 12.73 -11.20 -16.16
CA SER A 515 12.19 -11.36 -17.51
C SER A 515 11.23 -10.25 -17.95
N LEU A 516 10.62 -9.52 -17.01
CA LEU A 516 9.67 -8.43 -17.27
C LEU A 516 10.31 -7.07 -16.99
N PRO A 517 10.64 -6.23 -17.98
CA PRO A 517 11.26 -4.92 -17.75
C PRO A 517 10.43 -3.99 -16.84
N VAL A 518 11.10 -3.20 -15.99
CA VAL A 518 10.46 -2.30 -15.00
C VAL A 518 9.46 -1.32 -15.62
N TRP A 519 9.77 -0.69 -16.76
CA TRP A 519 8.84 0.24 -17.41
C TRP A 519 7.55 -0.46 -17.89
N LEU A 520 7.67 -1.71 -18.34
CA LEU A 520 6.53 -2.50 -18.80
C LEU A 520 5.70 -2.97 -17.61
N ALA A 521 6.35 -3.34 -16.51
CA ALA A 521 5.67 -3.63 -15.24
C ALA A 521 4.81 -2.44 -14.78
N TRP A 522 5.34 -1.21 -14.78
CA TRP A 522 4.58 0.00 -14.45
C TRP A 522 3.44 0.28 -15.43
N PHE A 523 3.65 0.09 -16.74
CA PHE A 523 2.59 0.25 -17.72
C PHE A 523 1.42 -0.71 -17.44
N ILE A 524 1.71 -1.99 -17.17
CA ILE A 524 0.70 -3.00 -16.81
C ILE A 524 0.02 -2.62 -15.48
N ALA A 525 0.81 -2.23 -14.48
CA ALA A 525 0.35 -1.81 -13.16
C ALA A 525 -0.69 -0.70 -13.22
N LEU A 526 -0.50 0.28 -14.11
CA LEU A 526 -1.34 1.47 -14.21
C LEU A 526 -2.50 1.31 -15.20
N ALA A 527 -2.30 0.56 -16.29
CA ALA A 527 -3.30 0.40 -17.34
C ALA A 527 -4.57 -0.30 -16.84
N TRP A 528 -4.42 -1.39 -16.08
CA TRP A 528 -5.56 -2.19 -15.64
C TRP A 528 -6.46 -1.46 -14.60
N PRO A 529 -5.92 -0.89 -13.50
CA PRO A 529 -6.69 -0.07 -12.57
C PRO A 529 -7.37 1.12 -13.24
N THR A 530 -6.65 1.81 -14.12
CA THR A 530 -7.24 2.92 -14.89
C THR A 530 -8.41 2.44 -15.74
N ALA A 531 -8.29 1.30 -16.41
CA ALA A 531 -9.36 0.74 -17.24
C ALA A 531 -10.61 0.42 -16.42
N PHE A 532 -10.49 -0.28 -15.28
CA PHE A 532 -11.68 -0.60 -14.49
C PHE A 532 -12.29 0.63 -13.80
N VAL A 533 -11.48 1.61 -13.36
CA VAL A 533 -12.00 2.87 -12.79
C VAL A 533 -12.82 3.62 -13.83
N LEU A 534 -12.30 3.73 -15.06
CA LEU A 534 -13.02 4.36 -16.17
C LEU A 534 -14.30 3.59 -16.54
N MET A 535 -14.25 2.26 -16.52
CA MET A 535 -15.40 1.39 -16.74
C MET A 535 -16.50 1.65 -15.70
N TRP A 536 -16.19 1.54 -14.40
CA TRP A 536 -17.16 1.73 -13.33
C TRP A 536 -17.67 3.17 -13.24
N ARG A 537 -16.81 4.15 -13.52
CA ARG A 537 -17.23 5.55 -13.66
C ARG A 537 -18.23 5.70 -14.80
N ARG A 538 -17.95 5.15 -15.99
CA ARG A 538 -18.87 5.19 -17.13
C ARG A 538 -20.19 4.52 -16.79
N ILE A 539 -20.13 3.35 -16.17
CA ILE A 539 -21.31 2.63 -15.69
C ILE A 539 -22.10 3.51 -14.73
N SER A 540 -21.47 4.17 -13.75
CA SER A 540 -22.17 5.06 -12.80
C SER A 540 -22.93 6.22 -13.46
N LEU A 541 -22.57 6.60 -14.70
CA LEU A 541 -23.15 7.73 -15.43
C LEU A 541 -24.23 7.33 -16.45
N LEU A 542 -24.43 6.04 -16.72
CA LEU A 542 -25.46 5.59 -17.67
C LEU A 542 -26.87 5.93 -17.15
N PRO A 543 -27.86 6.19 -18.01
CA PRO A 543 -29.25 6.24 -17.56
C PRO A 543 -29.69 4.88 -17.02
N SER A 544 -30.57 4.84 -16.00
CA SER A 544 -31.28 3.61 -15.63
C SER A 544 -32.17 3.21 -16.82
N GLN A 545 -32.00 2.02 -17.38
CA GLN A 545 -32.88 1.57 -18.45
C GLN A 545 -34.29 1.40 -17.89
N GLY A 546 -35.22 2.22 -18.36
CA GLY A 546 -36.64 2.00 -18.14
C GLY A 546 -37.05 0.77 -18.95
N VAL A 547 -37.55 -0.26 -18.26
CA VAL A 547 -38.29 -1.33 -18.95
C VAL A 547 -39.59 -0.69 -19.43
N SER A 548 -39.76 -0.60 -20.75
CA SER A 548 -41.05 -0.30 -21.35
C SER A 548 -42.07 -1.32 -20.86
N ALA A 549 -43.24 -0.82 -20.44
CA ALA A 549 -44.36 -1.53 -19.84
C ALA A 549 -44.72 -2.87 -20.48
#